data_AF-A0A930UXC2-F1
#
_entry.id   AF-A0A930UXC2-F1
#
_cell.length_a   1.000
_cell.length_b   1.000
_cell.length_c   1.000
_cell.angle_alpha   90.00
_cell.angle_beta   90.00
_cell.angle_gamma   90.00
#
_symmetry.space_group_name_H-M   'P 1'
#
loop_
_entity.id
_entity.type
_entity.pdbx_description
1 polymer ?
#
loop_
_entity_poly.entity_id
_entity_poly.type
_entity_poly.pdbx_seq_one_letter_code
_entity_poly.pdbx_strand_id
1 'polypeptide(L)'
;MTTTTMVLGSHFAVLDPLTGDGALVLPHPDRDLALVDGEPTLNHADLVAALDRLDALGWELSRGEDYVPGSWVSDACLEGWTLDGRPLVGLYGREPVHADLTLSERVEAFEEVRRLAGVVEVA
;
A
#
# COMPACT_ATOMS: atom_id res chain seq x y z
N MET A 1 -14.96 1.71 12.48
CA MET A 1 -13.65 2.34 12.23
C MET A 1 -13.75 3.03 10.88
N THR A 2 -13.25 4.26 10.73
CA THR A 2 -13.41 5.02 9.46
C THR A 2 -12.12 4.92 8.66
N THR A 3 -12.00 3.84 7.91
CA THR A 3 -10.91 3.67 6.95
C THR A 3 -11.10 4.68 5.80
N THR A 4 -10.02 5.33 5.39
CA THR A 4 -10.02 6.33 4.32
C THR A 4 -9.34 5.77 3.09
N THR A 5 -9.99 5.90 1.93
CA THR A 5 -9.38 5.57 0.64
C THR A 5 -8.94 6.84 -0.07
N MET A 6 -7.70 6.86 -0.57
CA MET A 6 -7.12 8.00 -1.27
C MET A 6 -6.57 7.57 -2.63
N VAL A 7 -6.94 8.27 -3.70
CA VAL A 7 -6.42 8.05 -5.06
C VAL A 7 -5.17 8.90 -5.27
N LEU A 8 -4.10 8.29 -5.76
CA LEU A 8 -2.76 8.86 -5.95
C LEU A 8 -2.26 8.56 -7.38
N GLY A 9 -2.95 9.13 -8.37
CA GLY A 9 -2.70 8.81 -9.78
C GLY A 9 -3.18 7.41 -10.12
N SER A 10 -2.28 6.54 -10.57
CA SER A 10 -2.53 5.12 -10.84
C SER A 10 -2.50 4.24 -9.59
N HIS A 11 -2.13 4.81 -8.44
CA HIS A 11 -2.13 4.14 -7.14
C HIS A 11 -3.38 4.51 -6.34
N PHE A 12 -3.70 3.70 -5.35
CA PHE A 12 -4.57 4.16 -4.28
C PHE A 12 -4.12 3.60 -2.93
N ALA A 13 -4.31 4.38 -1.89
CA ALA A 13 -4.00 4.01 -0.52
C ALA A 13 -5.30 3.78 0.26
N VAL A 14 -5.28 2.79 1.15
CA VAL A 14 -6.31 2.54 2.15
C VAL A 14 -5.66 2.73 3.50
N LEU A 15 -6.16 3.68 4.28
CA LEU A 15 -5.53 4.18 5.50
C LEU A 15 -6.47 4.03 6.67
N ASP A 16 -6.01 3.46 7.78
CA ASP A 16 -6.69 3.52 9.06
C ASP A 16 -5.92 4.44 10.04
N PRO A 17 -6.30 5.73 10.15
CA PRO A 17 -5.66 6.65 11.07
C PRO A 17 -5.80 6.25 12.55
N LEU A 18 -6.77 5.39 12.88
CA LEU A 18 -6.99 4.95 14.24
C LEU A 18 -5.83 4.10 14.74
N THR A 19 -5.44 3.12 13.92
CA THR A 19 -4.41 2.13 14.26
C THR A 19 -3.04 2.51 13.73
N GLY A 20 -3.01 3.38 12.71
CA GLY A 20 -1.80 3.69 11.95
C GLY A 20 -1.45 2.63 10.92
N ASP A 21 -2.32 1.65 10.67
CA ASP A 21 -2.10 0.65 9.63
C ASP A 21 -2.69 1.15 8.30
N GLY A 22 -1.97 0.90 7.21
CA GLY A 22 -2.44 1.25 5.89
C GLY A 22 -1.85 0.34 4.84
N ALA A 23 -2.34 0.49 3.61
CA ALA A 23 -1.82 -0.23 2.47
C ALA A 23 -1.88 0.63 1.22
N LEU A 24 -0.83 0.54 0.42
CA LEU A 24 -0.74 1.15 -0.91
C LEU A 24 -0.91 0.06 -1.96
N VAL A 25 -1.92 0.21 -2.80
CA VAL A 25 -2.11 -0.64 -3.97
C VAL A 25 -1.33 -0.02 -5.14
N LEU A 26 -0.38 -0.79 -5.64
CA LEU A 26 0.41 -0.42 -6.81
C LEU A 26 -0.37 -0.71 -8.11
N PRO A 27 -0.05 -0.03 -9.22
CA PRO A 27 -0.58 -0.37 -10.53
C PRO A 27 -0.28 -1.80 -10.94
N HIS A 28 -1.07 -2.33 -11.88
CA HIS A 28 -0.88 -3.68 -12.37
C HIS A 28 0.41 -3.76 -13.20
N PRO A 29 1.37 -4.65 -12.86
CA PRO A 29 2.67 -4.67 -13.50
C PRO A 29 2.61 -4.91 -15.02
N ASP A 30 1.71 -5.79 -15.47
CA ASP A 30 1.57 -6.11 -16.90
C ASP A 30 0.62 -5.19 -17.70
N ARG A 31 -0.23 -4.40 -17.04
CA ARG A 31 -1.31 -3.65 -17.72
C ARG A 31 -1.12 -2.15 -17.67
N ASP A 32 -0.57 -1.65 -16.56
CA ASP A 32 -0.50 -0.23 -16.27
C ASP A 32 0.94 0.31 -16.41
N LEU A 33 1.93 -0.57 -16.59
CA LEU A 33 3.32 -0.20 -16.79
C LEU A 33 3.66 -0.22 -18.27
N ALA A 34 4.25 0.87 -18.76
CA ALA A 34 4.79 0.91 -20.11
C ALA A 34 6.16 0.21 -20.11
N LEU A 35 6.42 -0.66 -21.08
CA LEU A 35 7.75 -1.21 -21.28
C LEU A 35 8.65 -0.15 -21.93
N VAL A 36 9.73 0.25 -21.27
CA VAL A 36 10.81 1.06 -21.85
C VAL A 36 12.05 0.20 -21.86
N ASP A 37 12.61 -0.03 -23.05
CA ASP A 37 13.75 -0.94 -23.27
C ASP A 37 13.53 -2.38 -22.74
N GLY A 38 12.27 -2.84 -22.70
CA GLY A 38 11.89 -4.18 -22.26
C GLY A 38 11.68 -4.32 -20.74
N GLU A 39 11.89 -3.26 -19.98
CA GLU A 39 11.65 -3.22 -18.54
C GLU A 39 10.30 -2.53 -18.23
N PRO A 40 9.48 -3.07 -17.30
CA PRO A 40 8.26 -2.40 -16.85
C PRO A 40 8.59 -1.07 -16.19
N THR A 41 8.14 0.02 -16.79
CA THR A 41 8.22 1.36 -16.19
C THR A 41 6.83 1.79 -15.75
N LEU A 42 6.64 1.77 -14.45
CA LEU A 42 5.79 2.76 -13.81
C LEU A 42 6.44 4.11 -14.08
N ASN A 43 5.64 5.14 -14.34
CA ASN A 43 6.14 6.51 -14.35
C ASN A 43 6.74 6.74 -12.95
N HIS A 44 8.05 6.57 -12.79
CA HIS A 44 8.73 6.60 -11.49
C HIS A 44 8.37 7.88 -10.73
N ALA A 45 8.16 8.97 -11.49
CA ALA A 45 7.62 10.23 -11.01
C ALA A 45 6.24 10.13 -10.34
N ASP A 46 5.31 9.31 -10.85
CA ASP A 46 3.97 9.15 -10.26
C ASP A 46 4.03 8.37 -8.94
N LEU A 47 4.89 7.34 -8.85
CA LEU A 47 5.14 6.64 -7.59
C LEU A 47 5.82 7.57 -6.58
N VAL A 48 6.87 8.29 -6.98
CA VAL A 48 7.53 9.28 -6.11
C VAL A 48 6.53 10.33 -5.64
N ALA A 49 5.69 10.88 -6.52
CA ALA A 49 4.68 11.85 -6.14
C ALA A 49 3.62 11.26 -5.19
N ALA A 50 3.23 10.00 -5.37
CA ALA A 50 2.34 9.29 -4.46
C ALA A 50 2.97 9.12 -3.07
N LEU A 51 4.24 8.72 -3.00
CA LEU A 51 4.98 8.55 -1.75
C LEU A 51 5.23 9.89 -1.05
N ASP A 52 5.63 10.93 -1.78
CA ASP A 52 5.79 12.29 -1.25
C ASP A 52 4.47 12.82 -0.68
N ARG A 53 3.34 12.50 -1.33
CA ARG A 53 2.02 12.88 -0.85
C ARG A 53 1.63 12.14 0.42
N LEU A 54 1.95 10.85 0.52
CA LEU A 54 1.74 10.05 1.74
C LEU A 54 2.61 10.54 2.89
N ASP A 55 3.89 10.83 2.63
CA ASP A 55 4.83 11.37 3.61
C ASP A 55 4.32 12.70 4.16
N ALA A 56 3.88 13.62 3.30
CA ALA A 56 3.29 14.90 3.70
C ALA A 56 2.02 14.75 4.56
N LEU A 57 1.37 13.58 4.54
CA LEU A 57 0.20 13.23 5.37
C LEU A 57 0.56 12.39 6.60
N GLY A 58 1.85 12.14 6.85
CA GLY A 58 2.32 11.39 8.01
C GLY A 58 2.42 9.88 7.79
N TRP A 59 2.34 9.41 6.53
CA TRP A 59 2.36 7.98 6.19
C TRP A 59 3.66 7.60 5.48
N GLU A 60 4.22 6.47 5.86
CA GLU A 60 5.46 5.94 5.29
C GLU A 60 5.27 4.47 4.89
N LEU A 61 6.14 3.98 4.00
CA LEU A 61 6.16 2.57 3.63
C LEU A 61 6.65 1.71 4.80
N SER A 62 5.91 0.65 5.09
CA SER A 62 6.37 -0.40 5.99
C SER A 62 7.57 -1.09 5.37
N ARG A 63 8.68 -1.16 6.11
CA ARG A 63 9.91 -1.78 5.62
C ARG A 63 9.81 -3.31 5.69
N GLY A 64 10.26 -3.98 4.63
CA GLY A 64 10.31 -5.44 4.53
C GLY A 64 11.54 -5.88 3.73
N GLU A 65 11.75 -7.19 3.63
CA GLU A 65 12.82 -7.78 2.81
C GLU A 65 12.30 -8.26 1.43
N ASP A 66 11.02 -8.02 1.14
CA ASP A 66 10.36 -8.56 -0.04
C ASP A 66 10.63 -7.72 -1.28
N TYR A 67 11.03 -8.41 -2.35
CA TYR A 67 11.07 -7.80 -3.68
C TYR A 67 9.66 -7.74 -4.25
N VAL A 68 9.21 -6.54 -4.61
CA VAL A 68 7.94 -6.33 -5.30
C VAL A 68 8.19 -6.26 -6.82
N PRO A 69 7.74 -7.26 -7.61
CA PRO A 69 8.01 -7.29 -9.05
C PRO A 69 7.45 -6.07 -9.78
N GLY A 70 8.27 -5.43 -10.62
CA GLY A 70 7.88 -4.25 -11.40
C GLY A 70 7.75 -2.96 -10.58
N SER A 71 8.17 -2.97 -9.31
CA SER A 71 8.16 -1.80 -8.43
C SER A 71 9.56 -1.25 -8.23
N TRP A 72 9.66 0.08 -8.16
CA TRP A 72 10.87 0.79 -7.74
C TRP A 72 11.04 0.81 -6.21
N VAL A 73 10.06 0.29 -5.48
CA VAL A 73 10.10 0.23 -4.02
C VAL A 73 10.86 -1.02 -3.60
N SER A 74 12.19 -0.92 -3.56
CA SER A 74 13.01 -1.87 -2.80
C SER A 74 12.71 -1.67 -1.31
N ASP A 75 12.66 -2.75 -0.55
CA ASP A 75 12.52 -2.75 0.91
C ASP A 75 11.11 -2.44 1.45
N ALA A 76 10.04 -2.57 0.65
CA ALA A 76 8.67 -2.52 1.17
C ALA A 76 8.16 -3.90 1.60
N CYS A 77 7.34 -3.92 2.65
CA CYS A 77 6.61 -5.12 3.08
C CYS A 77 5.48 -5.42 2.09
N LEU A 78 5.54 -6.56 1.41
CA LEU A 78 4.49 -7.02 0.49
C LEU A 78 3.39 -7.73 1.30
N GLU A 79 2.22 -7.10 1.41
CA GLU A 79 1.08 -7.60 2.21
C GLU A 79 0.15 -8.52 1.42
N GLY A 80 0.40 -8.66 0.12
CA GLY A 80 -0.30 -9.56 -0.78
C GLY A 80 -0.61 -8.96 -2.14
N TRP A 81 -1.63 -9.50 -2.77
CA TRP A 81 -2.07 -9.12 -4.11
C TRP A 81 -3.60 -8.96 -4.12
N THR A 82 -4.06 -8.00 -4.92
CA THR A 82 -5.48 -7.84 -5.22
C THR A 82 -5.97 -8.91 -6.19
N LEU A 83 -7.29 -9.10 -6.27
CA LEU A 83 -7.94 -10.03 -7.22
C LEU A 83 -7.53 -9.84 -8.67
N ASP A 84 -7.26 -8.59 -9.07
CA ASP A 84 -6.92 -8.26 -10.44
C ASP A 84 -5.42 -8.29 -10.71
N GLY A 85 -4.58 -8.65 -9.74
CA GLY A 85 -3.13 -8.85 -9.92
C GLY A 85 -2.27 -7.65 -9.56
N ARG A 86 -2.80 -6.67 -8.82
CA ARG A 86 -2.03 -5.53 -8.31
C ARG A 86 -1.34 -5.83 -6.98
N PRO A 87 -0.05 -5.48 -6.81
CA PRO A 87 0.65 -5.64 -5.54
C PRO A 87 0.07 -4.72 -4.45
N LEU A 88 0.02 -5.23 -3.23
CA LEU A 88 -0.32 -4.48 -2.03
C LEU A 88 0.92 -4.34 -1.15
N VAL A 89 1.37 -3.11 -0.89
CA VAL A 89 2.48 -2.86 0.03
C VAL A 89 2.02 -2.15 1.29
N GLY A 90 2.62 -2.51 2.44
CA GLY A 90 2.25 -1.99 3.74
C GLY A 90 2.61 -0.51 3.90
N LEU A 91 1.75 0.23 4.58
CA LEU A 91 2.00 1.58 5.07
C LEU A 91 1.87 1.61 6.59
N TYR A 92 2.62 2.49 7.23
CA TYR A 92 2.44 2.83 8.63
C TYR A 92 2.31 4.34 8.82
N GLY A 93 1.38 4.74 9.69
CA GLY A 93 1.18 6.11 10.11
C GLY A 93 2.10 6.47 11.28
N ARG A 94 2.77 7.62 11.21
CA ARG A 94 3.69 8.09 12.26
C ARG A 94 3.01 8.44 13.59
N GLU A 95 1.75 8.84 13.53
CA GLU A 95 0.97 9.30 14.70
C GLU A 95 -0.42 8.62 14.71
N PRO A 96 -0.52 7.35 15.14
CA PRO A 96 -1.82 6.70 15.28
C PRO A 96 -2.65 7.34 16.39
N VAL A 97 -3.96 7.47 16.17
CA VAL A 97 -4.88 8.10 17.14
C VAL A 97 -5.02 7.27 18.42
N HIS A 98 -4.96 5.94 18.32
CA HIS A 98 -5.01 5.04 19.47
C HIS A 98 -3.89 4.00 19.44
N ALA A 99 -2.77 4.32 20.09
CA ALA A 99 -1.66 3.38 20.28
C ALA A 99 -1.99 2.22 21.25
N ASP A 100 -3.03 2.37 22.08
CA ASP A 100 -3.39 1.42 23.15
C ASP A 100 -4.39 0.33 22.72
N LEU A 101 -4.57 0.12 21.41
CA LEU A 101 -5.44 -0.94 20.90
C LEU A 101 -4.93 -2.32 21.28
N THR A 102 -5.85 -3.22 21.59
CA THR A 102 -5.52 -4.63 21.78
C THR A 102 -5.03 -5.25 20.48
N LEU A 103 -4.30 -6.36 20.57
CA LEU A 103 -3.83 -7.09 19.39
C LEU A 103 -4.99 -7.49 18.48
N SER A 104 -6.12 -7.93 19.05
CA SER A 104 -7.31 -8.32 18.27
C SER A 104 -7.90 -7.14 17.49
N GLU A 105 -8.02 -5.96 18.10
CA GLU A 105 -8.53 -4.77 17.42
C GLU A 105 -7.61 -4.30 16.29
N ARG A 106 -6.29 -4.45 16.46
CA ARG A 106 -5.33 -4.16 15.39
C ARG A 106 -5.44 -5.15 14.23
N VAL A 107 -5.63 -6.43 14.51
CA VAL A 107 -5.84 -7.46 13.47
C VAL A 107 -7.12 -7.18 12.69
N GLU A 108 -8.23 -6.90 13.37
CA GLU A 108 -9.51 -6.58 12.72
C GLU A 108 -9.40 -5.33 11.82
N ALA A 109 -8.73 -4.27 12.29
CA ALA A 109 -8.49 -3.08 11.51
C ALA A 109 -7.63 -3.35 10.27
N PHE A 110 -6.57 -4.14 10.43
CA PHE A 110 -5.70 -4.50 9.33
C PHE A 110 -6.41 -5.37 8.28
N GLU A 111 -7.23 -6.33 8.71
CA GLU A 111 -8.08 -7.13 7.82
C GLU A 111 -9.06 -6.25 7.05
N GLU A 112 -9.63 -5.23 7.68
CA GLU A 112 -10.51 -4.27 7.01
C GLU A 112 -9.76 -3.45 5.94
N VAL A 113 -8.53 -3.00 6.24
CA VAL A 113 -7.66 -2.34 5.27
C VAL A 113 -7.39 -3.25 4.06
N ARG A 114 -7.03 -4.52 4.29
CA ARG A 114 -6.77 -5.50 3.21
C ARG A 114 -8.03 -5.77 2.39
N ARG A 115 -9.18 -5.90 3.04
CA ARG A 115 -10.48 -6.14 2.38
C ARG A 115 -10.85 -4.96 1.49
N LEU A 116 -10.71 -3.74 1.97
CA LEU A 116 -10.99 -2.52 1.19
C LEU A 116 -9.96 -2.30 0.06
N ALA A 117 -8.73 -2.77 0.25
CA ALA A 117 -7.71 -2.79 -0.80
C ALA A 117 -7.98 -3.85 -1.88
N GLY A 118 -8.91 -4.78 -1.66
CA GLY A 118 -9.31 -5.81 -2.62
C GLY A 118 -8.45 -7.07 -2.60
N VAL A 119 -7.82 -7.37 -1.46
CA VAL A 119 -7.05 -8.61 -1.25
C VAL A 119 -7.99 -9.82 -1.14
N VAL A 120 -7.60 -10.93 -1.77
CA VAL A 120 -8.08 -12.28 -1.43
C VAL A 120 -6.97 -12.99 -0.68
N GLU A 121 -7.29 -13.63 0.44
CA GLU A 121 -6.37 -14.55 1.09
C GLU A 121 -5.95 -15.62 0.08
N VAL A 122 -4.64 -15.75 -0.14
CA VAL A 122 -4.10 -16.89 -0.84
C VAL A 122 -4.05 -18.03 0.19
N ALA A 123 -4.92 -19.01 0.00
CA ALA A 123 -5.00 -20.22 0.82
C ALA A 123 -3.69 -21.04 0.81
#